data_AF-A0A095B4S9-F1
#
_entry.id   AF-A0A095B4S9-F1
#
_cell.length_a   1.000
_cell.length_b   1.000
_cell.length_c   1.000
_cell.angle_alpha   90.00
_cell.angle_beta   90.00
_cell.angle_gamma   90.00
#
_symmetry.space_group_name_H-M   'P 1'
#
loop_
_entity.id
_entity.type
_entity.pdbx_description
1 polymer ?
#
loop_
_entity_poly.entity_id
_entity_poly.type
_entity_poly.pdbx_seq_one_letter_code
_entity_poly.pdbx_strand_id
1 'polypeptide(L)'
;MLAIECKDVQYRKTYSEIAEQLADFRGGTRSNGKDDYLRKHLVRMGLIRTDLDAVSKFTGVKPLSNVESTSCSATRCRWGLHFEKWWRK
;
A
#
# COMPACT_ATOMS: atom_id res chain seq x y z
N MET A 1 9.13 -5.18 11.30
CA MET A 1 7.97 -4.26 11.32
C MET A 1 7.06 -4.68 10.19
N LEU A 2 5.76 -4.80 10.43
CA LEU A 2 4.81 -5.17 9.38
C LEU A 2 4.05 -3.91 8.92
N ALA A 3 4.21 -3.55 7.65
CA ALA A 3 3.47 -2.46 7.02
C ALA A 3 2.34 -3.05 6.19
N ILE A 4 1.09 -2.80 6.58
CA ILE A 4 -0.08 -3.29 5.86
C ILE A 4 -0.74 -2.10 5.17
N GLU A 5 -0.82 -2.15 3.84
CA GLU A 5 -1.64 -1.20 3.09
C GLU A 5 -3.01 -1.83 2.84
N CYS A 6 -4.03 -1.34 3.53
CA CYS A 6 -5.42 -1.70 3.22
C CYS A 6 -5.94 -0.83 2.09
N LYS A 7 -6.40 -1.46 1.02
CA LYS A 7 -7.08 -0.79 -0.06
C LYS A 7 -8.46 -1.39 -0.25
N ASP A 8 -9.45 -0.54 -0.41
CA ASP A 8 -10.81 -0.97 -0.75
C ASP A 8 -10.86 -1.35 -2.24
N VAL A 9 -10.26 -2.50 -2.54
CA VAL A 9 -10.30 -3.06 -3.89
C VAL A 9 -11.67 -3.73 -4.05
N GLN A 10 -12.47 -3.17 -4.96
CA GLN A 10 -13.80 -3.69 -5.26
C GLN A 10 -13.70 -5.18 -5.62
N TYR A 11 -14.54 -6.02 -5.00
CA TYR A 11 -14.62 -7.43 -5.33
C TYR A 11 -15.30 -7.61 -6.68
N ARG A 12 -14.50 -7.85 -7.72
CA ARG A 12 -14.96 -8.06 -9.09
C ARG A 12 -15.31 -9.54 -9.33
N LYS A 13 -16.43 -9.81 -10.01
CA LYS A 13 -16.94 -11.18 -10.20
C LYS A 13 -16.79 -11.68 -11.63
N THR A 14 -16.80 -10.79 -12.61
CA THR A 14 -16.70 -11.17 -14.03
C THR A 14 -15.25 -11.14 -14.49
N TYR A 15 -14.90 -12.00 -15.46
CA TYR A 15 -13.55 -12.05 -16.03
C TYR A 15 -13.09 -10.70 -16.57
N SER A 16 -13.98 -9.94 -17.22
CA SER A 16 -13.66 -8.60 -17.74
C SER A 16 -13.31 -7.62 -16.62
N GLU A 17 -14.08 -7.60 -15.54
CA GLU A 17 -13.80 -6.74 -14.39
C GLU A 17 -12.52 -7.17 -13.64
N ILE A 18 -12.26 -8.48 -13.54
CA ILE A 18 -11.01 -9.00 -12.96
C ILE A 18 -9.82 -8.57 -13.83
N ALA A 19 -9.95 -8.65 -15.15
CA ALA A 19 -8.90 -8.23 -16.07
C ALA A 19 -8.60 -6.72 -15.98
N GLU A 20 -9.65 -5.90 -15.84
CA GLU A 20 -9.52 -4.46 -15.59
C GLU A 20 -8.80 -4.21 -14.26
N GLN A 21 -9.19 -4.90 -13.19
CA GLN A 21 -8.55 -4.79 -11.89
C GLN A 21 -7.07 -5.20 -11.95
N LEU A 22 -6.71 -6.26 -12.68
CA LEU A 22 -5.31 -6.66 -12.86
C LEU A 22 -4.51 -5.60 -13.66
N ALA A 23 -5.16 -4.89 -14.59
CA ALA A 23 -4.52 -3.80 -15.33
C ALA A 23 -4.14 -2.62 -14.42
N ASP A 24 -4.83 -2.44 -13.30
CA ASP A 24 -4.57 -1.38 -12.32
C ASP A 24 -3.34 -1.63 -11.41
N PHE A 25 -2.80 -2.86 -11.38
CA PHE A 25 -1.71 -3.32 -10.49
C PHE A 25 -0.58 -4.04 -11.25
N ARG A 26 -0.02 -3.41 -12.30
CA ARG A 26 1.09 -3.98 -13.08
C ARG A 26 2.49 -3.63 -12.54
N GLY A 27 2.59 -2.73 -11.55
CA GLY A 27 3.85 -2.24 -11.00
C GLY A 27 4.57 -1.21 -11.89
N GLY A 28 3.87 -0.64 -12.87
CA GLY A 28 4.42 0.26 -13.88
C GLY A 28 3.82 1.66 -13.88
N THR A 29 4.39 2.52 -14.72
CA THR A 29 3.83 3.83 -15.05
C THR A 29 2.87 3.67 -16.22
N ARG A 30 1.66 4.22 -16.09
CA ARG A 30 0.63 4.16 -17.12
C ARG A 30 0.99 5.10 -18.28
N SER A 31 0.30 4.93 -19.41
CA SER A 31 0.47 5.79 -20.60
C SER A 31 0.24 7.28 -20.34
N ASN A 32 -0.52 7.63 -19.30
CA ASN A 32 -0.74 9.01 -18.86
C ASN A 32 0.35 9.56 -17.93
N GLY A 33 1.49 8.86 -17.78
CA GLY A 33 2.60 9.23 -16.92
C GLY A 33 2.36 9.03 -15.43
N LYS A 34 1.19 8.51 -15.01
CA LYS A 34 0.89 8.24 -13.60
C LYS A 34 1.26 6.81 -13.24
N ASP A 35 1.89 6.65 -12.09
CA ASP A 35 2.15 5.33 -11.52
C ASP A 35 0.85 4.60 -11.19
N ASP A 36 0.83 3.30 -11.50
CA ASP A 36 -0.24 2.42 -11.08
C ASP A 36 -0.22 2.17 -9.57
N TYR A 37 -1.22 1.44 -9.08
CA TYR A 37 -1.40 1.31 -7.65
C TYR A 37 -0.34 0.45 -6.97
N LEU A 38 0.17 -0.56 -7.67
CA LEU A 38 1.25 -1.39 -7.16
C LEU A 38 2.56 -0.59 -7.12
N ARG A 39 2.86 0.17 -8.17
CA ARG A 39 4.07 1.02 -8.22
C ARG A 39 4.09 2.04 -7.09
N LYS A 40 2.95 2.70 -6.82
CA LYS A 40 2.80 3.61 -5.68
C LYS A 40 3.06 2.93 -4.34
N HIS A 41 2.53 1.72 -4.14
CA HIS A 41 2.80 0.93 -2.93
C HIS A 41 4.30 0.64 -2.79
N LEU A 42 4.95 0.18 -3.85
CA LEU A 42 6.39 -0.13 -3.83
C LEU A 42 7.25 1.10 -3.53
N VAL A 43 6.94 2.26 -4.13
CA VAL A 43 7.65 3.52 -3.85
C VAL A 43 7.50 3.91 -2.39
N ARG A 44 6.27 3.87 -1.87
CA ARG A 44 5.98 4.14 -0.45
C ARG A 44 6.73 3.21 0.49
N MET A 45 6.78 1.92 0.16
CA MET A 45 7.53 0.93 0.93
C MET A 45 9.04 1.16 0.85
N GLY A 46 9.55 1.59 -0.30
CA GLY A 46 10.94 2.02 -0.46
C GLY A 46 11.30 3.15 0.49
N LEU A 47 10.48 4.19 0.55
CA LEU A 47 10.68 5.32 1.46
C LEU A 47 10.66 4.90 2.93
N ILE A 48 9.71 4.06 3.33
CA ILE A 48 9.65 3.52 4.70
C ILE A 48 10.92 2.74 5.05
N ARG A 49 11.44 1.95 4.11
CA ARG A 49 12.68 1.18 4.31
C ARG A 49 13.92 2.05 4.43
N THR A 50 13.95 3.21 3.79
CA THR A 50 15.07 4.15 3.88
C THR A 50 15.13 4.87 5.23
N ASP A 51 13.97 5.13 5.87
CA ASP A 51 13.91 5.90 7.12
C ASP A 51 13.04 5.23 8.19
N LEU A 52 13.52 4.09 8.69
CA LEU A 52 12.85 3.33 9.74
C LEU A 52 12.81 4.07 11.07
N ASP A 53 13.79 4.93 11.34
CA ASP A 53 13.87 5.69 12.58
C ASP A 53 12.82 6.78 12.62
N ALA A 54 12.58 7.52 11.53
CA ALA A 54 11.49 8.49 11.48
C ALA A 54 10.13 7.80 11.58
N VAL A 55 9.94 6.67 10.91
CA VAL A 55 8.71 5.88 11.01
C VAL A 55 8.50 5.35 12.43
N SER A 56 9.56 4.87 13.09
CA SER A 56 9.51 4.41 14.48
C SER A 56 9.13 5.55 15.43
N LYS A 57 9.75 6.72 15.30
CA LYS A 57 9.44 7.91 16.11
C LYS A 57 8.00 8.37 15.92
N PHE A 58 7.50 8.35 14.68
CA PHE A 58 6.14 8.78 14.35
C PHE A 58 5.08 7.79 14.85
N THR A 59 5.33 6.49 14.70
CA THR A 59 4.36 5.44 15.05
C THR A 59 4.46 4.97 16.50
N GLY A 60 5.57 5.26 17.18
CA GLY A 60 5.89 4.70 18.50
C GLY A 60 6.24 3.20 18.48
N VAL A 61 6.31 2.58 17.30
CA VAL A 61 6.69 1.17 17.14
C VAL A 61 8.20 1.07 17.11
N LYS A 62 8.79 0.16 17.87
CA LYS A 62 10.25 -0.06 17.88
C LYS A 62 10.77 -0.34 16.46
N PRO A 63 11.90 0.25 16.06
CA PRO A 63 12.47 -0.02 14.75
C PRO A 63 12.94 -1.48 14.72
N LEU A 64 12.50 -2.22 13.72
CA LEU A 64 12.90 -3.59 13.45
C LEU A 64 13.75 -3.60 12.18
N SER A 65 14.73 -4.49 12.08
CA SER A 65 15.68 -4.57 10.95
C SER A 65 15.04 -4.96 9.62
N ASN A 66 13.80 -5.46 9.63
CA ASN A 66 13.07 -5.87 8.44
C ASN A 66 11.71 -5.16 8.32
N VAL A 67 11.34 -4.80 7.08
CA VAL A 67 10.00 -4.31 6.75
C VAL A 67 9.35 -5.22 5.73
N GLU A 68 8.35 -5.93 6.19
CA GLU A 68 7.46 -6.74 5.37
C GLU A 68 6.24 -5.89 4.98
N SER A 69 5.79 -6.05 3.73
CA SER A 69 4.65 -5.32 3.21
C SER A 69 3.65 -6.26 2.57
N THR A 70 2.38 -6.10 2.92
CA THR A 70 1.27 -6.78 2.27
C THR A 70 0.18 -5.78 1.91
N SER A 71 -0.37 -5.90 0.71
CA SER A 71 -1.54 -5.15 0.28
C SER A 71 -2.78 -5.96 0.59
N CYS A 72 -3.65 -5.45 1.47
CA CYS A 72 -4.90 -6.10 1.80
C CYS A 72 -6.04 -5.48 0.98
N SER A 73 -6.72 -6.28 0.16
CA SER A 73 -8.01 -5.90 -0.44
C SER A 73 -9.11 -6.16 0.58
N ALA A 74 -9.46 -5.17 1.39
CA ALA A 74 -10.49 -5.34 2.41
C ALA A 74 -11.58 -4.28 2.26
N THR A 75 -12.77 -4.75 1.91
CA THR A 75 -14.04 -4.02 2.08
C THR A 75 -14.34 -3.67 3.55
N ARG A 76 -13.53 -4.17 4.51
CA ARG A 76 -13.63 -3.84 5.93
C ARG A 76 -12.33 -4.12 6.70
N CYS A 77 -11.25 -3.39 6.42
CA CYS A 77 -10.12 -3.34 7.36
C CYS A 77 -10.56 -2.60 8.63
N ARG A 78 -11.03 -3.33 9.63
CA ARG A 78 -11.25 -2.80 10.98
C ARG A 78 -9.95 -2.97 11.77
N TRP A 79 -8.95 -2.15 11.45
CA TRP A 79 -7.72 -2.06 12.23
C TRP A 79 -7.71 -0.71 12.95
N GLY A 80 -7.81 -0.78 14.28
CA GLY A 80 -7.66 0.39 15.13
C GLY A 80 -6.26 0.97 14.99
N LEU A 81 -6.24 2.30 14.97
CA LEU A 81 -5.13 3.19 15.33
C LEU A 81 -4.04 3.44 14.26
N HIS A 82 -4.00 4.72 13.85
CA HIS A 82 -2.83 5.52 13.42
C HIS A 82 -2.42 5.67 11.93
N PHE A 83 -2.93 4.91 10.95
CA PHE A 83 -2.37 4.97 9.58
C PHE A 83 -3.10 5.84 8.53
N GLU A 84 -4.27 6.41 8.83
CA GLU A 84 -5.08 7.16 7.85
C GLU A 84 -4.46 8.49 7.38
N LYS A 85 -3.50 9.06 8.12
CA LYS A 85 -2.92 10.37 7.79
C LYS A 85 -1.89 10.35 6.66
N TRP A 86 -1.39 9.18 6.27
CA TRP A 86 -0.32 9.07 5.27
C TRP A 86 -0.82 9.05 3.82
N TRP A 87 -2.11 8.76 3.59
CA TRP A 87 -2.67 8.55 2.25
C TRP A 87 -3.01 9.84 1.48
N ARG A 88 -3.07 11.00 2.14
CA ARG A 88 -3.58 12.27 1.56
C ARG A 88 -2.52 13.31 1.17
N LYS A 89 -1.22 12.97 1.18
CA LYS A 89 -0.17 13.87 0.66
C LYS A 89 0.61 13.23 -0.47
#